data_AF-A0A2V0Q431-F1
#
_entry.id   AF-A0A2V0Q431-F1
#
_cell.length_a   1.000
_cell.length_b   1.000
_cell.length_c   1.000
_cell.angle_alpha   90.00
_cell.angle_beta   90.00
_cell.angle_gamma   90.00
#
_symmetry.space_group_name_H-M   'P 1'
#
loop_
_entity.id
_entity.type
_entity.pdbx_description
1 polymer ?
#
loop_
_entity_poly.entity_id
_entity_poly.type
_entity_poly.pdbx_seq_one_letter_code
_entity_poly.pdbx_strand_id
1 'polypeptide(L)'
;MPAPTDKIDQTEEELNRCIHDLFLYNEYAEWRKSLSALSVGKWHSLMKSLATSNAPSIALLAFGDEICSNLMFSHIKAPDYAQSQMHMVQFTMSGSMWQCVVWHCPERN
;
A
#
# COMPACT_ATOMS: atom_id res chain seq x y z
N MET A 1 26.69 12.57 -12.27
CA MET A 1 25.80 12.60 -11.10
C MET A 1 24.38 12.73 -11.64
N PRO A 2 23.43 11.89 -11.20
CA PRO A 2 22.03 12.02 -11.62
C PRO A 2 21.44 13.36 -11.16
N ALA A 3 20.50 13.90 -11.93
CA ALA A 3 19.79 15.12 -11.57
C ALA A 3 18.93 14.88 -10.31
N PRO A 4 18.59 15.93 -9.54
CA PRO A 4 17.75 15.79 -8.35
C PRO A 4 16.39 15.14 -8.64
N THR A 5 15.83 15.37 -9.83
CA THR A 5 14.59 14.74 -10.32
C THR A 5 14.76 13.23 -10.52
N ASP A 6 15.87 12.79 -11.11
CA ASP A 6 16.13 11.37 -11.39
C ASP A 6 16.15 10.51 -10.12
N LYS A 7 16.56 11.09 -8.98
CA LYS A 7 16.55 10.39 -7.69
C LYS A 7 15.15 10.24 -7.10
N ILE A 8 14.30 11.25 -7.28
CA ILE A 8 12.91 11.21 -6.83
C ILE A 8 12.15 10.16 -7.64
N ASP A 9 12.31 10.21 -8.97
CA ASP A 9 11.66 9.26 -9.89
C ASP A 9 12.07 7.80 -9.58
N GLN A 10 13.36 7.55 -9.30
CA GLN A 10 13.83 6.22 -8.86
C GLN A 10 13.21 5.77 -7.54
N THR A 11 13.09 6.68 -6.57
CA THR A 11 12.48 6.35 -5.27
C THR A 11 11.01 6.00 -5.41
N GLU A 12 10.28 6.71 -6.29
CA GLU A 12 8.86 6.43 -6.56
C GLU A 12 8.65 5.10 -7.29
N GLU A 13 9.51 4.75 -8.26
CA GLU A 13 9.48 3.44 -8.93
C GLU A 13 9.75 2.29 -7.97
N GLU A 14 10.76 2.42 -7.11
CA GLU A 14 11.09 1.44 -6.08
C GLU A 14 9.95 1.27 -5.07
N LEU A 15 9.35 2.39 -4.65
CA LEU A 15 8.21 2.39 -3.74
C LEU A 15 7.00 1.72 -4.38
N ASN A 16 6.70 2.01 -5.66
CA ASN A 16 5.65 1.34 -6.40
C ASN A 16 5.86 -0.18 -6.43
N ARG A 17 7.08 -0.63 -6.72
CA ARG A 17 7.42 -2.06 -6.69
C ARG A 17 7.18 -2.65 -5.30
N CYS A 18 7.63 -1.96 -4.25
CA CYS A 18 7.43 -2.41 -2.87
C CYS A 18 5.94 -2.52 -2.50
N ILE A 19 5.10 -1.58 -2.93
CA ILE A 19 3.65 -1.67 -2.73
C ILE A 19 3.06 -2.86 -3.48
N HIS A 20 3.46 -3.11 -4.73
CA HIS A 20 3.00 -4.28 -5.48
C HIS A 20 3.41 -5.60 -4.81
N ASP A 21 4.61 -5.67 -4.25
CA ASP A 21 5.10 -6.83 -3.50
C ASP A 21 4.20 -7.19 -2.31
N LEU A 22 3.55 -6.20 -1.67
CA LEU A 22 2.55 -6.43 -0.62
C LEU A 22 1.35 -7.27 -1.12
N PHE A 23 1.07 -7.25 -2.42
CA PHE A 23 -0.03 -7.98 -3.05
C PHE A 23 0.41 -9.28 -3.73
N LEU A 24 1.72 -9.51 -3.87
CA LEU A 24 2.27 -10.72 -4.47
C LEU A 24 2.70 -11.72 -3.40
N TYR A 25 3.39 -11.28 -2.34
CA TYR A 25 3.97 -12.20 -1.37
C TYR A 25 2.96 -12.67 -0.31
N ASN A 26 3.07 -13.94 0.07
CA ASN A 26 2.14 -14.59 1.00
C ASN A 26 2.29 -14.10 2.45
N GLU A 27 3.45 -13.55 2.80
CA GLU A 27 3.70 -12.99 4.14
C GLU A 27 2.77 -11.81 4.49
N TYR A 28 2.19 -11.17 3.48
CA TYR A 28 1.21 -10.09 3.63
C TYR A 28 -0.25 -10.57 3.54
N ALA A 29 -0.50 -11.87 3.36
CA ALA A 29 -1.86 -12.38 3.11
C ALA A 29 -2.84 -12.03 4.24
N GLU A 30 -2.41 -12.11 5.50
CA GLU A 30 -3.24 -11.77 6.65
C GLU A 30 -3.56 -10.28 6.71
N TRP A 31 -2.58 -9.42 6.39
CA TRP A 31 -2.84 -7.99 6.25
C TRP A 31 -3.84 -7.71 5.11
N ARG A 32 -3.69 -8.36 3.96
CA ARG A 32 -4.62 -8.21 2.82
C ARG A 32 -6.05 -8.60 3.16
N LYS A 33 -6.24 -9.73 3.86
CA LYS A 33 -7.57 -10.17 4.34
C LYS A 33 -8.17 -9.17 5.33
N SER A 34 -7.33 -8.57 6.19
CA SER A 34 -7.77 -7.59 7.19
C SER A 34 -8.30 -6.28 6.59
N LEU A 35 -8.00 -5.99 5.31
CA LEU A 35 -8.52 -4.79 4.62
C LEU A 35 -10.04 -4.69 4.72
N SER A 36 -10.74 -5.83 4.62
CA SER A 36 -12.21 -5.92 4.71
C SER A 36 -12.77 -5.50 6.08
N ALA A 37 -11.97 -5.58 7.14
CA ALA A 37 -12.35 -5.19 8.50
C ALA A 37 -12.07 -3.71 8.79
N LEU A 38 -11.30 -3.03 7.93
CA LEU A 38 -11.02 -1.61 8.08
C LEU A 38 -12.21 -0.76 7.63
N SER A 39 -12.27 0.48 8.12
CA SER A 39 -13.28 1.43 7.65
C SER A 39 -13.02 1.81 6.19
N VAL A 40 -13.99 1.48 5.33
CA VAL A 40 -14.03 1.84 3.90
C VAL A 40 -13.92 3.36 3.71
N GLY A 41 -13.08 3.80 2.77
CA GLY A 41 -12.91 5.21 2.40
C GLY A 41 -12.18 6.07 3.44
N LYS A 42 -11.71 5.49 4.54
CA LYS A 42 -10.83 6.17 5.50
C LYS A 42 -9.37 5.91 5.16
N TRP A 43 -8.51 6.89 5.46
CA TRP A 43 -7.07 6.76 5.35
C TRP A 43 -6.48 6.14 6.62
N HIS A 44 -5.54 5.22 6.44
CA HIS A 44 -4.87 4.46 7.49
C HIS A 44 -3.35 4.52 7.27
N SER A 45 -2.56 4.51 8.35
CA SER A 45 -1.10 4.38 8.25
C SER A 45 -0.73 2.96 7.84
N LEU A 46 0.06 2.81 6.78
CA LEU A 46 0.49 1.51 6.27
C LEU A 46 1.32 0.76 7.31
N MET A 47 2.34 1.41 7.87
CA MET A 47 3.24 0.81 8.86
C MET A 47 2.48 0.33 10.10
N LYS A 48 1.55 1.13 10.60
CA LYS A 48 0.71 0.73 11.74
C LYS A 48 -0.19 -0.45 11.41
N SER A 49 -0.76 -0.48 10.21
CA SER A 49 -1.62 -1.58 9.77
C SER A 49 -0.85 -2.88 9.62
N LEU A 50 0.34 -2.86 9.03
CA LEU A 50 1.21 -4.03 8.90
C LEU A 50 1.63 -4.57 10.27
N ALA A 51 2.03 -3.69 11.20
CA ALA A 51 2.38 -4.08 12.55
C ALA A 51 1.21 -4.75 13.30
N THR A 52 -0.02 -4.26 13.09
CA THR A 52 -1.23 -4.84 13.70
C THR A 52 -1.52 -6.25 13.19
N SER A 53 -1.19 -6.52 11.92
CA SER A 53 -1.34 -7.84 11.29
C SER A 53 -0.09 -8.73 11.45
N ASN A 54 0.92 -8.30 12.23
CA ASN A 54 2.22 -8.95 12.35
C ASN A 54 2.89 -9.26 11.00
N ALA A 55 2.65 -8.39 10.00
CA ALA A 55 3.24 -8.49 8.67
C ALA A 55 4.64 -7.84 8.67
N PRO A 56 5.57 -8.36 7.86
CA PRO A 56 6.92 -7.81 7.78
C PRO A 56 6.88 -6.37 7.22
N SER A 57 7.79 -5.53 7.69
CA SER A 57 7.89 -4.13 7.23
C SER A 57 9.33 -3.72 6.91
N ILE A 58 10.26 -4.67 6.92
CA ILE A 58 11.70 -4.43 6.72
C ILE A 58 11.96 -3.78 5.36
N ALA A 59 11.27 -4.22 4.30
CA ALA A 59 11.40 -3.64 2.96
C ALA A 59 10.95 -2.17 2.92
N LEU A 60 9.90 -1.80 3.67
CA LEU A 60 9.43 -0.42 3.75
C LEU A 60 10.38 0.45 4.57
N LEU A 61 10.96 -0.08 5.64
CA LEU A 61 11.92 0.65 6.48
C LEU A 61 13.19 1.09 5.72
N ALA A 62 13.53 0.41 4.61
CA ALA A 62 14.67 0.79 3.77
C ALA A 62 14.48 2.15 3.07
N PHE A 63 13.24 2.64 2.93
CA PHE A 63 12.92 3.96 2.37
C PHE A 63 13.13 5.10 3.38
N GLY A 64 13.36 4.79 4.64
CA GLY A 64 13.61 5.77 5.71
C GLY A 64 12.35 6.27 6.42
N ASP A 65 12.56 6.82 7.62
CA ASP A 65 11.50 7.17 8.57
C ASP A 65 10.50 8.20 8.02
N GLU A 66 10.96 9.13 7.19
CA GLU A 66 10.11 10.16 6.58
C GLU A 66 9.05 9.53 5.66
N ILE A 67 9.46 8.61 4.78
CA ILE A 67 8.52 7.91 3.89
C ILE A 67 7.63 7.00 4.73
N CYS A 68 8.20 6.19 5.63
CA CYS A 68 7.44 5.25 6.44
C CYS A 68 6.36 5.91 7.31
N SER A 69 6.65 7.08 7.89
CA SER A 69 5.70 7.81 8.75
C SER A 69 4.57 8.47 7.97
N ASN A 70 4.80 8.80 6.69
CA ASN A 70 3.84 9.47 5.83
C ASN A 70 3.09 8.55 4.86
N LEU A 71 3.46 7.27 4.77
CA LEU A 71 2.79 6.28 3.92
C LEU A 71 1.39 5.92 4.46
N MET A 72 0.39 6.28 3.68
CA MET A 72 -1.02 6.10 3.99
C MET A 72 -1.68 5.25 2.91
N PHE A 73 -2.73 4.53 3.29
CA PHE A 73 -3.60 3.84 2.34
C PHE A 73 -5.07 3.99 2.69
N SER A 74 -5.92 3.92 1.68
CA SER A 74 -7.36 3.77 1.81
C SER A 74 -7.82 2.63 0.92
N HIS A 75 -8.98 2.07 1.23
CA HIS A 75 -9.60 1.10 0.35
C HIS A 75 -11.07 1.44 0.15
N ILE A 76 -11.56 1.21 -1.06
CA ILE A 76 -12.98 1.25 -1.39
C ILE A 76 -13.39 0.00 -2.16
N LYS A 77 -14.67 -0.35 -2.04
CA LYS A 77 -15.26 -1.41 -2.87
C LYS A 77 -15.36 -0.94 -4.31
N ALA A 78 -15.04 -1.81 -5.26
CA ALA A 78 -15.25 -1.54 -6.68
C ALA A 78 -16.74 -1.23 -6.96
N PRO A 79 -17.07 -0.45 -8.01
CA PRO A 79 -18.45 -0.21 -8.39
C PRO A 79 -19.27 -1.49 -8.63
N ASP A 80 -18.62 -2.56 -9.09
CA ASP A 80 -19.20 -3.87 -9.37
C ASP A 80 -18.94 -4.91 -8.26
N TYR A 81 -18.63 -4.47 -7.03
CA TYR A 81 -18.21 -5.34 -5.92
C TYR A 81 -19.10 -6.55 -5.68
N ALA A 82 -20.42 -6.41 -5.85
CA ALA A 82 -21.37 -7.51 -5.70
C ALA A 82 -21.02 -8.73 -6.57
N GLN A 83 -20.39 -8.51 -7.72
CA GLN A 83 -19.97 -9.54 -8.67
C GLN A 83 -18.46 -9.82 -8.57
N SER A 84 -17.63 -8.78 -8.54
CA SER A 84 -16.18 -8.91 -8.63
C SER A 84 -15.49 -9.22 -7.30
N GLN A 85 -16.12 -8.84 -6.18
CA GLN A 85 -15.50 -8.83 -4.83
C GLN A 85 -14.16 -8.08 -4.81
N MET A 86 -13.95 -7.14 -5.72
CA MET A 86 -12.71 -6.38 -5.84
C MET A 86 -12.71 -5.12 -4.99
N HIS A 87 -11.61 -4.88 -4.30
CA HIS A 87 -11.32 -3.63 -3.62
C HIS A 87 -10.31 -2.85 -4.44
N MET A 88 -10.53 -1.54 -4.55
CA MET A 88 -9.50 -0.59 -4.97
C MET A 88 -8.77 -0.13 -3.72
N VAL A 89 -7.49 -0.44 -3.63
CA VAL A 89 -6.60 0.04 -2.57
C VAL A 89 -5.77 1.18 -3.14
N GLN A 90 -5.85 2.34 -2.52
CA GLN A 90 -5.13 3.54 -2.89
C GLN A 90 -4.06 3.81 -1.86
N PHE A 91 -2.84 4.08 -2.32
CA PHE A 91 -1.71 4.46 -1.50
C PHE A 91 -1.30 5.88 -1.84
N THR A 92 -0.88 6.62 -0.83
CA THR A 92 -0.32 7.96 -1.00
C THR A 92 0.71 8.23 0.10
N MET A 93 1.51 9.27 -0.10
CA MET A 93 2.40 9.79 0.91
C MET A 93 1.94 11.20 1.28
N SER A 94 1.68 11.43 2.57
CA SER A 94 1.24 12.73 3.06
C SER A 94 2.23 13.84 2.66
N GLY A 95 1.73 14.91 2.05
CA GLY A 95 2.56 16.02 1.57
C GLY A 95 3.26 15.79 0.23
N SER A 96 2.98 14.68 -0.45
CA SER A 96 3.51 14.36 -1.79
C SER A 96 2.39 14.23 -2.83
N MET A 97 2.76 14.29 -4.11
CA MET A 97 1.89 13.96 -5.25
C MET A 97 1.93 12.47 -5.62
N TRP A 98 2.81 11.69 -4.98
CA TRP A 98 2.90 10.25 -5.23
C TRP A 98 1.60 9.55 -4.84
N GLN A 99 1.14 8.70 -5.76
CA GLN A 99 -0.03 7.85 -5.59
C GLN A 99 0.18 6.51 -6.30
N CYS A 100 -0.33 5.44 -5.69
CA CYS A 100 -0.33 4.11 -6.28
C CYS A 100 -1.71 3.47 -6.06
N VAL A 101 -2.22 2.78 -7.07
CA VAL A 101 -3.55 2.12 -7.00
C VAL A 101 -3.40 0.66 -7.35
N VAL A 102 -3.93 -0.20 -6.48
CA VAL A 102 -3.94 -1.65 -6.66
C VAL A 102 -5.37 -2.17 -6.58
N TRP A 103 -5.77 -2.95 -7.57
CA TRP A 103 -7.01 -3.72 -7.52
C TRP A 103 -6.75 -5.08 -6.90
N HIS A 104 -7.47 -5.42 -5.84
CA HIS A 104 -7.25 -6.65 -5.09
C HIS A 104 -8.56 -7.33 -4.71
N CYS A 105 -8.62 -8.66 -4.81
CA CYS A 105 -9.73 -9.46 -4.30
C CYS A 105 -9.24 -10.26 -3.08
N PRO A 106 -9.63 -9.88 -1.84
CA PRO A 106 -9.15 -10.54 -0.62
C PRO A 106 -9.44 -12.04 -0.55
N GLU A 107 -10.55 -12.47 -1.17
CA GLU A 107 -11.02 -13.85 -1.20
C GLU A 107 -10.34 -14.70 -2.31
N ARG A 108 -9.58 -14.07 -3.21
CA ARG A 108 -8.85 -14.74 -4.29
C ARG A 108 -7.37 -14.43 -4.15
N ASN A 109 -6.67 -15.27 -3.38
CA ASN A 109 -5.21 -15.41 -3.42
C ASN A 109 -4.88 -16.74 -4.09
#